data_AF-A0A645EAF1-F1
#
_entry.id   AF-A0A645EAF1-F1
#
_cell.length_a   1.000
_cell.length_b   1.000
_cell.length_c   1.000
_cell.angle_alpha   90.00
_cell.angle_beta   90.00
_cell.angle_gamma   90.00
#
_symmetry.space_group_name_H-M   'P 1'
#
loop_
_entity.id
_entity.type
_entity.pdbx_description
1 polymer ?
#
loop_
_entity_poly.entity_id
_entity_poly.type
_entity_poly.pdbx_seq_one_letter_code
_entity_poly.pdbx_strand_id
1 'polypeptide(L)'
;MSAAKGSALGLIDQQQCRLSELCDIVSYETDNPIKIPFAALMRTSEEITNKNKRALSFFLRYSNLKPIQNLFNRPGIFAVMDQEKRLKGSVTASNWRTFVDEERALRSASKVI
;
A
#
# COMPACT_ATOMS: atom_id res chain seq x y z
N MET A 1 -4.51 -22.68 8.98
CA MET A 1 -4.73 -21.29 8.51
C MET A 1 -5.09 -21.33 7.03
N SER A 2 -6.25 -20.82 6.64
CA SER A 2 -6.59 -20.65 5.22
C SER A 2 -5.80 -19.46 4.65
N ALA A 3 -5.05 -19.67 3.57
CA ALA A 3 -4.37 -18.59 2.85
C ALA A 3 -5.40 -17.58 2.29
N ALA A 4 -4.97 -16.33 2.06
CA ALA A 4 -5.81 -15.33 1.42
C ALA A 4 -6.27 -15.84 0.04
N LYS A 5 -7.56 -16.13 -0.12
CA LYS A 5 -8.16 -16.42 -1.42
C LYS A 5 -8.60 -15.11 -2.04
N GLY A 6 -7.67 -14.41 -2.70
CA GLY A 6 -7.92 -13.17 -3.44
C GLY A 6 -6.75 -12.20 -3.36
N SER A 7 -6.45 -11.53 -4.47
CA SER A 7 -5.35 -10.56 -4.61
C SER A 7 -5.72 -9.15 -4.13
N ALA A 8 -6.63 -9.04 -3.16
CA ALA A 8 -7.25 -7.78 -2.80
C ALA A 8 -6.76 -7.26 -1.44
N LEU A 9 -6.40 -5.98 -1.43
CA LEU A 9 -6.21 -5.17 -0.25
C LEU A 9 -7.53 -4.50 0.15
N GLY A 10 -7.80 -4.46 1.45
CA GLY A 10 -8.85 -3.61 2.03
C GLY A 10 -8.26 -2.29 2.51
N LEU A 11 -8.95 -1.18 2.23
CA LEU A 11 -8.71 0.14 2.86
C LEU A 11 -9.90 0.49 3.76
N ILE A 12 -9.62 0.97 4.97
CA ILE A 12 -10.65 1.46 5.89
C ILE A 12 -10.73 2.98 5.75
N ASP A 13 -11.90 3.49 5.33
CA ASP A 13 -12.20 4.91 5.29
C ASP A 13 -13.58 5.16 5.89
N GLN A 14 -13.67 5.95 6.96
CA GLN A 14 -14.93 6.39 7.58
C GLN A 14 -16.00 5.28 7.70
N GLN A 15 -15.61 4.12 8.26
CA GLN A 15 -16.45 2.92 8.46
C GLN A 15 -16.77 2.09 7.19
N GLN A 16 -16.25 2.47 6.03
CA GLN A 16 -16.34 1.70 4.79
C GLN A 16 -15.04 0.92 4.54
N CYS A 17 -15.18 -0.30 4.01
CA CYS A 17 -14.06 -1.11 3.56
C CYS A 17 -14.03 -1.11 2.03
N ARG A 18 -13.13 -0.33 1.45
CA ARG A 18 -12.93 -0.24 0.00
C ARG A 18 -11.90 -1.27 -0.47
N LEU A 19 -12.02 -1.69 -1.72
CA LEU A 19 -11.14 -2.68 -2.33
C LEU A 19 -10.04 -2.00 -3.13
N SER A 20 -8.85 -2.55 -3.09
CA SER A 20 -7.72 -2.20 -3.94
C SER A 20 -6.95 -3.45 -4.30
N GLU A 21 -6.16 -3.40 -5.35
CA GLU A 21 -5.39 -4.55 -5.83
C GLU A 21 -3.89 -4.24 -5.72
N LEU A 22 -3.15 -5.11 -5.04
CA LEU A 22 -1.69 -5.09 -5.06
C LEU A 22 -1.23 -5.80 -6.34
N CYS A 23 -0.69 -5.04 -7.29
CA CYS A 23 -0.30 -5.57 -8.59
C CYS A 23 1.14 -6.11 -8.59
N ASP A 24 2.05 -5.45 -7.87
CA ASP A 24 3.45 -5.89 -7.72
C ASP A 24 4.06 -5.30 -6.44
N ILE A 25 5.05 -5.98 -5.85
CA ILE A 25 5.81 -5.51 -4.68
C ILE A 25 7.27 -5.95 -4.80
N VAL A 26 8.17 -5.05 -4.43
CA VAL A 26 9.61 -5.34 -4.32
C VAL A 26 10.08 -4.96 -2.95
N SER A 27 10.74 -5.90 -2.28
CA SER A 27 11.48 -5.65 -1.06
C SER A 27 12.92 -5.26 -1.38
N TYR A 28 13.44 -4.30 -0.64
CA TYR A 28 14.82 -3.86 -0.65
C TYR A 28 15.46 -4.29 0.66
N GLU A 29 16.68 -4.82 0.59
CA GLU A 29 17.44 -5.09 1.81
C GLU A 29 17.87 -3.77 2.44
N THR A 30 17.78 -3.68 3.77
CA THR A 30 18.26 -2.50 4.49
C THR A 30 18.87 -2.90 5.82
N ASP A 31 20.06 -2.37 6.09
CA ASP A 31 20.72 -2.48 7.39
C ASP A 31 20.08 -1.54 8.43
N ASN A 32 19.16 -0.67 8.02
CA ASN A 32 18.49 0.29 8.88
C ASN A 32 17.04 -0.14 9.16
N PRO A 33 16.73 -0.64 10.36
CA PRO A 33 15.40 -1.17 10.71
C PRO A 33 14.28 -0.10 10.69
N ILE A 34 14.60 1.18 10.55
CA ILE A 34 13.65 2.31 10.58
C ILE A 34 13.18 2.68 9.14
N LYS A 35 13.85 2.20 8.09
CA LYS A 35 13.46 2.51 6.70
C LYS A 35 12.38 1.55 6.21
N ILE A 36 11.39 2.08 5.47
CA ILE A 36 10.41 1.25 4.76
C ILE A 36 11.14 0.52 3.64
N PRO A 37 11.29 -0.82 3.70
CA PRO A 37 12.17 -1.56 2.83
C PRO A 37 11.43 -2.09 1.60
N PHE A 38 10.41 -1.40 1.10
CA PHE A 38 9.66 -1.91 -0.06
C PHE A 38 9.00 -0.80 -0.87
N ALA A 39 8.82 -1.07 -2.16
CA ALA A 39 7.99 -0.29 -3.07
C ALA A 39 6.91 -1.20 -3.67
N ALA A 40 5.77 -0.63 -4.02
CA ALA A 40 4.63 -1.39 -4.51
C ALA A 40 3.90 -0.65 -5.65
N LEU A 41 3.41 -1.43 -6.62
CA LEU A 41 2.42 -0.98 -7.59
C LEU A 41 1.03 -1.40 -7.11
N MET A 42 0.16 -0.42 -6.91
CA MET A 42 -1.22 -0.65 -6.47
C MET A 42 -2.20 -0.04 -7.46
N ARG A 43 -3.27 -0.78 -7.77
CA ARG A 43 -4.42 -0.28 -8.50
C ARG A 43 -5.51 0.08 -7.51
N THR A 44 -5.87 1.36 -7.47
CA THR A 44 -6.85 1.90 -6.52
C THR A 44 -7.52 3.15 -7.09
N SER A 45 -8.76 3.42 -6.65
CA SER A 45 -9.44 4.70 -6.87
C SER A 45 -9.08 5.75 -5.81
N GLU A 46 -8.26 5.37 -4.83
CA GLU A 46 -7.94 6.19 -3.67
C GLU A 46 -6.78 7.12 -3.97
N GLU A 47 -6.98 8.41 -3.71
CA GLU A 47 -5.91 9.40 -3.80
C GLU A 47 -5.44 9.86 -2.42
N ILE A 48 -4.13 9.88 -2.24
CA ILE A 48 -3.43 10.55 -1.15
C ILE A 48 -3.48 12.05 -1.44
N THR A 49 -4.48 12.70 -0.88
CA THR A 49 -4.89 14.08 -1.21
C THR A 49 -4.32 15.15 -0.28
N ASN A 50 -3.72 14.82 0.87
CA ASN A 50 -3.43 15.85 1.87
C ASN A 50 -2.11 15.65 2.65
N LYS A 51 -1.34 16.74 2.81
CA LYS A 51 -0.15 16.84 3.67
C LYS A 51 -0.45 16.63 5.16
N ASN A 52 -1.72 16.77 5.56
CA ASN A 52 -2.18 16.61 6.95
C ASN A 52 -2.89 15.26 7.21
N LYS A 53 -3.03 14.37 6.22
CA LYS A 53 -3.62 13.04 6.42
C LYS A 53 -2.52 12.07 6.89
N ARG A 54 -2.85 11.31 7.94
CA ARG A 54 -2.09 10.13 8.39
C ARG A 54 -2.04 9.09 7.27
N ALA A 55 -1.07 8.17 7.32
CA ALA A 55 -0.91 7.06 6.37
C ALA A 55 -2.25 6.39 6.05
N LEU A 56 -2.47 6.04 4.78
CA LEU A 56 -3.53 5.10 4.41
C LEU A 56 -3.08 3.70 4.81
N SER A 57 -3.89 2.99 5.59
CA SER A 57 -3.58 1.62 6.01
C SER A 57 -4.37 0.62 5.18
N PHE A 58 -3.66 -0.12 4.34
CA PHE A 58 -4.20 -1.25 3.59
C PHE A 58 -3.95 -2.55 4.37
N PHE A 59 -4.80 -3.56 4.18
CA PHE A 59 -4.61 -4.88 4.80
C PHE A 59 -5.05 -6.01 3.86
N LEU A 60 -4.53 -7.23 4.06
CA LEU A 60 -4.96 -8.39 3.27
C LEU A 60 -6.42 -8.73 3.55
N ARG A 61 -7.25 -8.74 2.50
CA ARG A 61 -8.68 -9.06 2.62
C ARG A 61 -8.96 -10.49 2.19
N TYR A 62 -9.52 -11.28 3.11
CA TYR A 62 -9.97 -12.64 2.83
C TYR A 62 -11.40 -12.60 2.29
N SER A 63 -11.58 -13.06 1.06
CA SER A 63 -12.89 -13.10 0.39
C SER A 63 -13.91 -13.97 1.13
N ASN A 64 -13.46 -14.98 1.86
CA ASN A 64 -14.29 -15.91 2.62
C ASN A 64 -14.68 -15.38 4.03
N LEU A 65 -14.22 -14.19 4.43
CA LEU A 65 -14.55 -13.57 5.72
C LEU A 65 -15.45 -12.36 5.54
N LYS A 66 -16.38 -12.14 6.48
CA LYS A 66 -17.21 -10.94 6.52
C LYS A 66 -16.33 -9.68 6.69
N PRO A 67 -16.77 -8.49 6.23
CA PRO A 67 -16.01 -7.25 6.40
C PRO A 67 -15.55 -6.98 7.83
N ILE A 68 -16.44 -7.23 8.81
CA ILE A 68 -16.12 -7.05 10.24
C ILE A 68 -15.06 -8.05 10.73
N GLN A 69 -15.06 -9.28 10.22
CA GLN A 69 -14.09 -10.31 10.60
C GLN A 69 -12.69 -9.99 10.04
N ASN A 70 -12.64 -9.49 8.80
CA ASN A 70 -11.43 -8.90 8.20
C ASN A 70 -10.93 -7.68 9.00
N LEU A 71 -11.84 -6.86 9.53
CA LEU A 71 -11.49 -5.70 10.34
C LEU A 71 -10.87 -6.08 11.69
N PHE A 72 -11.31 -7.18 12.31
CA PHE A 72 -10.71 -7.65 13.57
C PHE A 72 -9.44 -8.49 13.33
N ASN A 73 -9.34 -9.17 12.18
CA ASN A 73 -8.20 -9.98 11.79
C ASN A 73 -7.55 -9.38 10.55
N ARG A 74 -6.74 -8.33 10.71
CA ARG A 74 -6.02 -7.61 9.63
C ARG A 74 -4.57 -8.10 9.49
N PRO A 75 -4.29 -9.31 8.99
CA PRO A 75 -2.91 -9.69 8.73
C PRO A 75 -2.37 -8.86 7.55
N GLY A 76 -1.06 -8.61 7.57
CA GLY A 76 -0.37 -7.86 6.52
C GLY A 76 -0.90 -6.44 6.36
N ILE A 77 -0.67 -5.58 7.37
CA ILE A 77 -1.02 -4.15 7.30
C ILE A 77 0.10 -3.40 6.59
N PHE A 78 -0.26 -2.64 5.55
CA PHE A 78 0.63 -1.78 4.77
C PHE A 78 0.26 -0.32 5.03
N ALA A 79 1.20 0.47 5.54
CA ALA A 79 1.06 1.91 5.65
C ALA A 79 1.56 2.58 4.37
N VAL A 80 0.70 3.36 3.72
CA VAL A 80 1.01 4.08 2.48
C VAL A 80 0.94 5.58 2.77
N MET A 81 2.08 6.26 2.60
CA MET A 81 2.24 7.68 2.96
C MET A 81 2.28 8.64 1.78
N ASP A 82 2.70 8.16 0.61
CA ASP A 82 2.91 9.00 -0.56
C ASP A 82 2.54 8.24 -1.82
N GLN A 83 2.19 8.99 -2.86
CA GLN A 83 1.90 8.45 -4.19
C GLN A 83 2.68 9.27 -5.21
N GLU A 84 3.21 8.59 -6.23
CA GLU A 84 3.83 9.32 -7.32
C GLU A 84 2.76 9.90 -8.25
N LYS A 85 2.76 11.23 -8.40
CA LYS A 85 1.78 11.96 -9.22
C LYS A 85 2.41 12.49 -10.51
N ARG A 86 3.74 12.55 -10.59
CA ARG A 86 4.48 13.14 -11.73
C ARG A 86 4.85 12.07 -12.75
N LEU A 87 3.87 11.29 -13.18
CA LEU A 87 4.08 10.20 -14.13
C LEU A 87 4.20 10.77 -15.54
N LYS A 88 5.33 10.50 -16.21
CA LYS A 88 5.53 10.84 -17.63
C LYS A 88 5.30 9.59 -18.50
N GLY A 89 4.07 9.07 -18.50
CA GLY A 89 3.70 7.89 -19.29
C GLY A 89 2.72 6.96 -18.57
N SER A 90 2.42 5.83 -19.20
CA SER A 90 1.58 4.78 -18.64
C SER A 90 2.37 3.87 -17.71
N VAL A 91 1.82 3.60 -16.52
CA VAL A 91 2.38 2.71 -15.51
C VAL A 91 1.82 1.31 -15.69
N THR A 92 2.71 0.32 -15.70
CA THR A 92 2.43 -1.10 -15.91
C THR A 92 3.24 -1.93 -14.90
N ALA A 93 2.87 -3.21 -14.74
CA ALA A 93 3.60 -4.12 -13.85
C ALA A 93 5.08 -4.30 -14.24
N SER A 94 5.46 -4.08 -15.51
CA SER A 94 6.85 -4.23 -15.96
C SER A 94 7.68 -2.95 -15.85
N ASN A 95 7.06 -1.76 -15.87
CA ASN A 95 7.79 -0.49 -15.92
C ASN A 95 7.61 0.40 -14.69
N TRP A 96 6.71 0.09 -13.75
CA TRP A 96 6.38 0.99 -12.63
C TRP A 96 7.59 1.42 -11.80
N ARG A 97 8.62 0.56 -11.69
CA ARG A 97 9.86 0.85 -10.95
C ARG A 97 10.60 2.08 -11.51
N THR A 98 10.52 2.33 -12.81
CA THR A 98 11.18 3.50 -13.43
C THR A 98 10.52 4.82 -13.04
N PHE A 99 9.33 4.77 -12.41
CA PHE A 99 8.60 5.94 -11.93
C PHE A 99 8.82 6.19 -10.43
N VAL A 100 9.54 5.32 -9.72
CA VAL A 100 9.81 5.47 -8.29
C VAL A 100 10.95 6.48 -8.09
N ASP A 101 10.65 7.61 -7.45
CA ASP A 101 11.67 8.53 -6.91
C ASP A 101 12.12 8.00 -5.54
N GLU A 102 13.24 7.26 -5.55
CA GLU A 102 13.77 6.61 -4.34
C GLU A 102 14.11 7.61 -3.23
N GLU A 103 14.69 8.76 -3.55
CA GLU A 103 15.06 9.79 -2.56
C GLU A 103 13.81 10.34 -1.88
N ARG A 104 12.75 10.62 -2.65
CA ARG A 104 11.47 11.04 -2.10
C ARG A 104 10.81 9.92 -1.28
N ALA A 105 10.81 8.68 -1.77
CA ALA A 105 10.25 7.55 -1.04
C ALA A 105 10.92 7.39 0.34
N LEU A 106 12.25 7.47 0.40
CA LEU A 106 13.01 7.42 1.65
C LEU A 106 12.68 8.58 2.60
N ARG A 107 12.53 9.81 2.09
CA ARG A 107 12.13 10.97 2.90
C ARG A 107 10.68 10.88 3.42
N SER A 108 9.79 10.22 2.68
CA SER A 108 8.41 9.99 3.12
C SER A 108 8.36 8.86 4.14
N ALA A 109 9.17 7.82 3.97
CA ALA A 109 9.29 6.69 4.88
C ALA A 109 9.79 7.09 6.27
N SER A 110 10.77 8.01 6.37
CA SER A 110 11.29 8.48 7.66
C SER A 110 10.29 9.25 8.53
N LYS A 111 9.10 9.55 8.00
CA LYS A 111 8.00 10.21 8.72
C LYS A 111 7.00 9.22 9.32
N VAL A 112 7.12 7.92 9.00
CA VAL A 112 6.33 6.86 9.61
C VAL A 112 7.04 6.42 10.88
N ILE A 113 6.49 6.82 12.03
CA ILE A 113 6.91 6.38 13.36
C ILE A 113 5.89 5.36 13.85
#